data_AF-A0A844W4C2-F1
#
_entry.id   AF-A0A844W4C2-F1
#
_cell.length_a   1.000
_cell.length_b   1.000
_cell.length_c   1.000
_cell.angle_alpha   90.00
_cell.angle_beta   90.00
_cell.angle_gamma   90.00
#
_symmetry.space_group_name_H-M   'P 1'
#
loop_
_entity.id
_entity.type
_entity.pdbx_description
1 polymer ?
#
loop_
_entity_poly.entity_id
_entity_poly.type
_entity_poly.pdbx_seq_one_letter_code
_entity_poly.pdbx_strand_id
1 'polypeptide(L)'
;MSIRFWMDGPEGRDEVWNGFARCFGATAGRAEMRSFESLLTSLCTFARRPLVRHGLGCTCIGSDEAILTTLAREAICGDLAEATMIASLLVPVRHAEPVALLAAQVGPAMQRMARRGPTAQRSQPGPQDRTFH
;
A
#
# COMPACT_ATOMS: atom_id res chain seq x y z
N MET A 1 2.79 2.56 -3.78
CA MET A 1 4.04 1.77 -3.79
C MET A 1 4.61 1.52 -2.38
N SER A 2 3.80 1.13 -1.39
CA SER A 2 4.32 0.68 -0.08
C SER A 2 4.22 -0.84 0.10
N ILE A 3 3.22 -1.47 -0.51
CA ILE A 3 2.98 -2.91 -0.32
C ILE A 3 4.07 -3.79 -0.94
N ARG A 4 4.65 -3.36 -2.08
CA ARG A 4 5.78 -4.05 -2.70
C ARG A 4 7.02 -4.00 -1.81
N PHE A 5 7.34 -2.82 -1.27
CA PHE A 5 8.47 -2.63 -0.34
C PHE A 5 8.27 -3.42 0.95
N TRP A 6 7.08 -3.36 1.54
CA TRP A 6 6.79 -4.11 2.75
C TRP A 6 6.99 -5.63 2.58
N MET A 7 6.55 -6.16 1.45
CA MET A 7 6.57 -7.60 1.20
C MET A 7 7.93 -8.08 0.67
N ASP A 8 8.91 -7.20 0.45
CA ASP A 8 10.21 -7.53 -0.17
C ASP A 8 11.17 -8.27 0.77
N GLY A 9 10.92 -8.21 2.07
CA GLY A 9 11.73 -8.89 3.08
C GLY A 9 11.90 -8.03 4.34
N PRO A 10 12.72 -8.48 5.30
CA PRO A 10 12.99 -7.75 6.54
C PRO A 10 13.49 -6.31 6.28
N GLU A 11 14.42 -6.15 5.33
CA GLU A 11 14.99 -4.85 4.94
C GLU A 11 13.93 -3.90 4.37
N GLY A 12 13.01 -4.42 3.56
CA GLY A 12 11.88 -3.64 3.03
C GLY A 12 10.88 -3.23 4.10
N ARG A 13 10.69 -4.04 5.15
CA ARG A 13 9.87 -3.68 6.33
C ARG A 13 10.53 -2.59 7.16
N ASP A 14 11.85 -2.67 7.36
CA ASP A 14 12.61 -1.64 8.08
C ASP A 14 12.53 -0.28 7.37
N GLU A 15 12.60 -0.26 6.03
CA GLU A 15 12.45 1.00 5.28
C GLU A 15 11.03 1.59 5.41
N VAL A 16 10.00 0.74 5.42
CA VAL A 16 8.63 1.18 5.68
C VAL A 16 8.49 1.72 7.11
N TRP A 17 9.04 1.02 8.10
CA TRP A 17 9.08 1.45 9.51
C TRP A 17 9.73 2.83 9.64
N ASN A 18 10.92 2.99 9.07
CA ASN A 18 11.66 4.25 9.05
C ASN A 18 10.86 5.35 8.34
N GLY A 19 10.13 5.01 7.27
CA GLY A 19 9.19 5.90 6.60
C GLY A 19 8.11 6.45 7.54
N PHE A 20 7.45 5.59 8.31
CA PHE A 20 6.45 6.00 9.29
C PHE A 20 7.07 6.87 10.40
N ALA A 21 8.22 6.47 10.94
CA ALA A 21 8.91 7.23 11.98
C ALA A 21 9.34 8.64 11.49
N ARG A 22 9.88 8.75 10.27
CA ARG A 22 10.23 10.04 9.64
C ARG A 22 9.00 10.91 9.38
N CYS A 23 7.86 10.30 9.05
CA CYS A 23 6.66 11.05 8.69
C CYS A 23 5.85 11.53 9.90
N PHE A 24 5.77 10.73 10.97
CA PHE A 24 4.86 10.98 12.09
C PHE A 24 5.57 11.14 13.45
N GLY A 25 6.89 10.96 13.50
CA GLY A 25 7.64 10.88 14.76
C GLY A 25 7.46 9.52 15.44
N ALA A 26 8.22 9.28 16.51
CA ALA A 26 8.32 7.94 17.11
C ALA A 26 6.99 7.41 17.67
N THR A 27 6.20 8.26 18.35
CA THR A 27 4.97 7.80 19.03
C THR A 27 3.81 7.61 18.05
N ALA A 28 3.51 8.60 17.21
CA ALA A 28 2.43 8.49 16.22
C ALA A 28 2.81 7.53 15.09
N GLY A 29 4.08 7.48 14.68
CA GLY A 29 4.56 6.51 13.69
C GLY A 29 4.33 5.06 14.11
N ARG A 30 4.52 4.72 15.39
CA ARG A 30 4.19 3.38 15.92
C ARG A 30 2.70 3.06 15.83
N ALA A 31 1.82 4.03 16.04
CA ALA A 31 0.38 3.80 15.95
C ALA A 31 -0.05 3.53 14.50
N GLU A 32 0.39 4.36 13.56
CA GLU A 32 0.11 4.20 12.13
C GLU A 32 0.65 2.87 11.59
N MET A 33 1.85 2.49 12.04
CA MET A 33 2.49 1.24 11.68
C MET A 33 1.71 0.02 12.17
N ARG A 34 1.18 0.03 13.41
CA ARG A 34 0.34 -1.07 13.90
C ARG A 34 -0.93 -1.26 13.08
N SER A 35 -1.56 -0.16 12.64
CA SER A 35 -2.72 -0.21 11.75
C SER A 35 -2.34 -0.83 10.40
N PHE A 36 -1.18 -0.45 9.86
CA PHE A 36 -0.66 -1.01 8.61
C PHE A 36 -0.35 -2.51 8.71
N GLU A 37 0.33 -2.94 9.79
CA GLU A 37 0.58 -4.35 10.08
C GLU A 37 -0.71 -5.15 10.22
N SER A 38 -1.72 -4.58 10.90
CA SER A 38 -3.03 -5.22 11.08
C SER A 38 -3.75 -5.43 9.75
N LEU A 39 -3.71 -4.43 8.85
CA LEU A 39 -4.25 -4.54 7.50
C LEU A 39 -3.57 -5.67 6.73
N LEU A 40 -2.24 -5.69 6.70
CA LEU A 40 -1.49 -6.68 5.93
C LEU A 40 -1.62 -8.09 6.51
N THR A 41 -1.59 -8.22 7.83
CA THR A 41 -1.85 -9.49 8.51
C THR A 41 -3.24 -10.01 8.18
N SER A 42 -4.26 -9.14 8.18
CA SER A 42 -5.63 -9.55 7.83
C SER A 42 -5.72 -10.01 6.37
N LEU A 43 -5.09 -9.29 5.44
CA LEU A 43 -5.03 -9.68 4.03
C LEU A 43 -4.31 -11.02 3.86
N CYS A 44 -3.11 -11.20 4.44
CA CYS A 44 -2.35 -12.45 4.32
C CYS A 44 -3.05 -13.65 4.98
N THR A 45 -3.74 -13.43 6.11
CA THR A 45 -4.41 -14.50 6.87
C THR A 45 -5.71 -14.93 6.21
N PHE A 46 -6.47 -13.99 5.65
CA PHE A 46 -7.82 -14.24 5.17
C PHE A 46 -7.97 -14.19 3.65
N ALA A 47 -6.92 -13.92 2.88
CA ALA A 47 -7.02 -13.93 1.43
C ALA A 47 -7.51 -15.29 0.90
N ARG A 48 -8.40 -15.25 -0.10
CA ARG A 48 -8.97 -16.46 -0.72
C ARG A 48 -8.01 -17.17 -1.65
N ARG A 49 -6.96 -16.47 -2.08
CA ARG A 49 -5.86 -16.95 -2.91
C ARG A 49 -4.58 -16.28 -2.46
N PRO A 50 -3.40 -16.84 -2.75
CA PRO A 50 -2.15 -16.12 -2.60
C PRO A 50 -2.22 -14.77 -3.35
N LEU A 51 -1.95 -13.67 -2.66
CA LEU A 51 -1.90 -12.35 -3.28
C LEU A 51 -0.60 -12.20 -4.07
N VAL A 52 -0.71 -11.88 -5.35
CA VAL A 52 0.43 -11.74 -6.27
C VAL A 52 0.83 -10.27 -6.34
N ARG A 53 2.12 -10.03 -6.16
CA ARG A 53 2.75 -8.74 -6.38
C ARG A 53 3.82 -8.87 -7.45
N HIS A 54 4.06 -7.79 -8.18
CA HIS A 54 5.24 -7.71 -9.01
C HIS A 54 6.46 -7.30 -8.17
N GLY A 55 7.66 -7.59 -8.66
CA GLY A 55 8.91 -7.16 -8.04
C GLY A 55 9.08 -5.63 -8.07
N LEU A 56 9.98 -5.11 -7.23
CA LEU A 56 10.22 -3.66 -7.09
C LEU A 56 10.63 -2.97 -8.41
N GLY A 57 11.35 -3.67 -9.30
CA GLY A 57 11.79 -3.15 -10.60
C GLY A 57 10.76 -3.26 -11.74
N CYS A 58 9.57 -3.82 -11.50
CA CYS A 58 8.56 -4.04 -12.54
C CYS A 58 7.62 -2.84 -12.67
N THR A 59 7.39 -2.37 -13.90
CA THR A 59 6.48 -1.24 -14.19
C THR A 59 5.02 -1.65 -14.34
N CYS A 60 4.72 -2.94 -14.47
CA CYS A 60 3.35 -3.46 -14.57
C CYS A 60 2.60 -3.29 -13.25
N ILE A 61 1.26 -3.21 -13.31
CA ILE A 61 0.38 -3.28 -12.14
C ILE A 61 -0.42 -4.59 -12.26
N GLY A 62 -0.21 -5.50 -11.33
CA GLY A 62 -0.93 -6.77 -11.28
C GLY A 62 -2.37 -6.59 -10.78
N SER A 63 -3.21 -7.60 -11.00
CA SER A 63 -4.63 -7.53 -10.60
C SER A 63 -4.82 -7.29 -9.11
N ASP A 64 -4.07 -7.98 -8.24
CA ASP A 64 -4.20 -7.80 -6.79
C ASP A 64 -3.72 -6.41 -6.35
N GLU A 65 -2.69 -5.88 -7.00
CA GLU A 65 -2.18 -4.52 -6.75
C GLU A 65 -3.19 -3.44 -7.17
N ALA A 66 -3.87 -3.65 -8.30
CA ALA A 66 -4.94 -2.78 -8.75
C ALA A 66 -6.12 -2.82 -7.76
N ILE A 67 -6.58 -4.01 -7.35
CA ILE A 67 -7.69 -4.16 -6.39
C ILE A 67 -7.34 -3.49 -5.05
N LEU A 68 -6.12 -3.70 -4.53
CA LEU A 68 -5.67 -3.07 -3.28
C LEU A 68 -5.59 -1.54 -3.39
N THR A 69 -5.18 -1.03 -4.55
CA THR A 69 -5.14 0.42 -4.81
C THR A 69 -6.55 1.00 -4.85
N THR A 70 -7.49 0.34 -5.54
CA THR A 70 -8.90 0.77 -5.60
C THR A 70 -9.54 0.71 -4.22
N LEU A 71 -9.34 -0.39 -3.47
CA LEU A 71 -9.80 -0.52 -2.09
C LEU A 71 -9.35 0.66 -1.22
N ALA A 72 -8.04 0.95 -1.23
CA ALA A 72 -7.49 2.04 -0.43
C ALA A 72 -8.06 3.39 -0.85
N ARG A 73 -8.28 3.62 -2.16
CA ARG A 73 -8.88 4.85 -2.66
C ARG A 73 -10.30 5.05 -2.12
N GLU A 74 -11.18 4.06 -2.30
CA GLU A 74 -12.59 4.18 -1.87
C GLU A 74 -12.70 4.28 -0.34
N ALA A 75 -11.88 3.52 0.38
CA ALA A 75 -11.84 3.58 1.84
C ALA A 75 -11.42 4.97 2.37
N ILE A 76 -10.47 5.64 1.70
CA ILE A 76 -10.05 7.02 2.05
C ILE A 76 -11.11 8.05 1.67
N CYS A 77 -11.82 7.84 0.56
CA CYS A 77 -12.93 8.70 0.13
C CYS A 77 -14.15 8.60 1.07
N GLY A 78 -14.17 7.64 2.00
CA GLY A 78 -15.23 7.46 2.98
C GLY A 78 -16.39 6.60 2.46
N ASP A 79 -16.27 6.01 1.28
CA ASP A 79 -17.25 5.07 0.75
C ASP A 79 -16.98 3.66 1.30
N LEU A 80 -17.43 3.42 2.53
CA LEU A 80 -17.21 2.15 3.21
C LEU A 80 -17.95 0.99 2.51
N ALA A 81 -19.10 1.26 1.89
CA ALA A 81 -19.87 0.23 1.20
C ALA A 81 -19.14 -0.27 -0.05
N GLU A 82 -18.65 0.66 -0.88
CA GLU A 82 -17.86 0.34 -2.07
C GLU A 82 -16.53 -0.30 -1.67
N ALA A 83 -15.84 0.24 -0.66
CA ALA A 83 -14.60 -0.34 -0.13
C ALA A 83 -14.82 -1.78 0.36
N THR A 84 -15.94 -2.06 1.04
CA THR A 84 -16.30 -3.41 1.49
C THR A 84 -16.57 -4.34 0.32
N MET A 85 -17.29 -3.88 -0.72
CA MET A 85 -17.50 -4.64 -1.94
C MET A 85 -16.16 -5.01 -2.60
N ILE A 86 -15.24 -4.06 -2.73
CA ILE A 86 -13.92 -4.29 -3.31
C ILE A 86 -13.07 -5.22 -2.42
N ALA A 87 -13.09 -5.05 -1.09
CA ALA A 87 -12.39 -5.94 -0.16
C ALA A 87 -12.89 -7.38 -0.28
N SER A 88 -14.19 -7.55 -0.56
CA SER A 88 -14.79 -8.85 -0.85
C SER A 88 -14.28 -9.49 -2.15
N LEU A 89 -13.39 -8.87 -2.92
CA LEU A 89 -12.65 -9.51 -4.02
C LEU A 89 -11.38 -10.25 -3.54
N LEU A 90 -10.88 -9.91 -2.35
CA LEU A 90 -9.64 -10.43 -1.78
C LEU A 90 -9.90 -11.43 -0.65
N VAL A 91 -10.84 -11.14 0.25
CA VAL A 91 -11.11 -11.91 1.47
C VAL A 91 -12.56 -12.43 1.50
N PRO A 92 -12.90 -13.47 2.30
CA PRO A 92 -14.29 -13.85 2.54
C PRO A 92 -15.14 -12.69 3.05
N VAL A 93 -16.43 -12.68 2.71
CA VAL A 93 -17.37 -11.58 3.02
C VAL A 93 -17.34 -11.17 4.50
N ARG A 94 -17.27 -12.13 5.43
CA ARG A 94 -17.19 -11.88 6.89
C ARG A 94 -16.00 -11.01 7.31
N HIS A 95 -14.97 -10.91 6.48
CA HIS A 95 -13.73 -10.17 6.74
C HIS A 95 -13.61 -8.92 5.87
N ALA A 96 -14.53 -8.69 4.93
CA ALA A 96 -14.43 -7.61 3.95
C ALA A 96 -14.56 -6.23 4.60
N GLU A 97 -15.57 -6.02 5.46
CA GLU A 97 -15.77 -4.75 6.15
C GLU A 97 -14.64 -4.44 7.15
N PRO A 98 -14.18 -5.38 8.01
CA PRO A 98 -12.99 -5.15 8.83
C PRO A 98 -11.75 -4.74 8.04
N VAL A 99 -11.51 -5.36 6.88
CA VAL A 99 -10.41 -5.01 5.98
C VAL A 99 -10.59 -3.61 5.38
N ALA A 100 -11.81 -3.25 4.98
CA ALA A 100 -12.12 -1.92 4.47
C ALA A 100 -11.90 -0.83 5.54
N LEU A 101 -12.30 -1.07 6.79
CA LEU A 101 -12.05 -0.15 7.91
C LEU A 101 -10.56 0.01 8.21
N LEU A 102 -9.78 -1.08 8.14
CA LEU A 102 -8.32 -1.00 8.28
C LEU A 102 -7.69 -0.21 7.13
N ALA A 103 -8.17 -0.40 5.90
CA ALA A 103 -7.73 0.37 4.74
C ALA A 103 -8.04 1.87 4.89
N ALA A 104 -9.21 2.23 5.42
CA ALA A 104 -9.60 3.61 5.69
C ALA A 104 -8.72 4.26 6.76
N GLN A 105 -8.32 3.50 7.79
CA GLN A 105 -7.41 3.99 8.85
C GLN A 105 -5.99 4.21 8.34
N VAL A 106 -5.48 3.27 7.54
CA VAL A 106 -4.10 3.28 7.03
C VAL A 106 -3.90 4.26 5.88
N GLY A 107 -4.92 4.40 5.02
CA GLY A 107 -4.85 5.13 3.77
C GLY A 107 -4.35 6.58 3.89
N PRO A 108 -4.87 7.40 4.83
CA PRO A 108 -4.40 8.76 5.04
C PRO A 108 -2.91 8.85 5.41
N ALA A 109 -2.42 7.94 6.25
CA ALA A 109 -1.02 7.89 6.62
C ALA A 109 -0.13 7.56 5.42
N MET A 110 -0.54 6.58 4.61
CA MET A 110 0.14 6.22 3.37
C MET A 110 0.16 7.37 2.34
N GLN A 111 -0.95 8.11 2.21
CA GLN A 111 -0.99 9.29 1.34
C GLN A 111 -0.02 10.39 1.80
N ARG A 112 0.08 10.64 3.11
CA ARG A 112 1.02 11.61 3.68
C ARG A 112 2.47 11.19 3.42
N MET A 113 2.80 9.91 3.59
CA MET A 113 4.12 9.38 3.29
C MET A 113 4.46 9.49 1.79
N ALA A 114 3.51 9.16 0.90
CA ALA A 114 3.71 9.27 -0.54
C ALA A 114 3.91 10.73 -1.01
N ARG A 115 3.21 11.69 -0.40
CA ARG A 115 3.36 13.12 -0.69
C ARG A 115 4.70 13.70 -0.21
N ARG A 116 5.28 13.14 0.86
CA ARG A 116 6.59 13.58 1.37
C ARG A 116 7.74 13.04 0.55
N GLY A 117 7.55 11.92 -0.15
CA GLY A 117 8.52 11.31 -1.05
C GLY A 117 9.84 10.91 -0.36
N PRO A 118 10.66 10.05 -0.98
CA PRO A 118 12.07 10.05 -0.65
C PRO A 118 12.65 11.39 -1.06
N THR A 119 13.54 11.98 -0.26
CA THR A 119 14.44 13.04 -0.71
C THR A 119 15.37 12.44 -1.77
N ALA A 120 14.86 12.21 -2.98
CA ALA A 120 15.64 11.73 -4.11
C ALA A 120 16.12 12.95 -4.88
N GLN A 121 17.43 13.20 -4.81
CA GLN A 121 18.18 13.99 -5.78
C GLN A 121 17.68 13.64 -7.19
N ARG A 122 17.10 14.63 -7.87
CA ARG A 122 16.67 14.51 -9.26
C ARG A 122 17.90 14.59 -10.16
N SER A 123 18.66 13.50 -10.27
CA SER A 123 19.58 13.32 -11.39
C SER A 123 18.73 13.16 -12.65
N GLN A 124 18.72 14.20 -13.50
CA GLN A 124 18.03 14.18 -14.78
C GLN A 124 18.62 13.08 -15.68
N PRO A 125 17.81 12.20 -16.30
CA PRO A 125 18.27 11.44 -17.45
C PRO A 125 18.38 12.39 -18.65
N GLY A 126 19.54 12.37 -19.32
CA GLY A 126 19.75 13.11 -20.57
C GLY A 126 18.77 12.69 -21.67
N PRO A 127 18.58 13.53 -22.71
CA PRO A 127 17.57 13.31 -23.74
C PRO A 127 17.83 12.00 -24.49
N GLN A 128 16.90 11.06 -24.42
CA GLN A 128 16.88 9.87 -25.27
C GLN A 128 16.07 10.16 -26.52
N ASP A 129 16.77 10.14 -27.64
CA ASP A 129 16.24 10.27 -28.99
C ASP A 129 15.29 9.09 -29.27
N ARG A 130 13.99 9.37 -29.44
CA ARG A 130 12.98 8.36 -29.73
C ARG A 130 12.70 8.37 -31.22
N THR A 131 13.46 7.59 -31.97
CA THR A 131 13.10 7.21 -33.33
C THR A 131 12.03 6.12 -33.26
N PHE A 132 10.82 6.42 -33.73
CA PHE A 132 9.79 5.41 -33.97
C PHE A 132 10.04 4.76 -35.35
N HIS A 133 10.05 3.42 -35.40
CA HIS A 133 9.99 2.62 -36.63
C HIS A 133 8.57 2.10 -36.83
#